data_AF-A0A1Q6L7S5-F1
#
_entry.id   AF-A0A1Q6L7S5-F1
#
_cell.length_a   1.000
_cell.length_b   1.000
_cell.length_c   1.000
_cell.angle_alpha   90.00
_cell.angle_beta   90.00
_cell.angle_gamma   90.00
#
_symmetry.space_group_name_H-M   'P 1'
#
loop_
_entity.id
_entity.type
_entity.pdbx_description
1 polymer ?
#
loop_
_entity_poly.entity_id
_entity_poly.type
_entity_poly.pdbx_seq_one_letter_code
_entity_poly.pdbx_strand_id
1 'polypeptide(L)'
;MKVDVNGETEDLSAMLIGAERYALGRKTYIVQWTCEFIGNNLHLLTEKDRQVMIRDIENPISYGDECDKVCWMQLLEKLRKENITNEKAKSRKSRKEKQR
;
A
#
# COMPACT_ATOMS: atom_id res chain seq x y z
N MET A 1 -13.15 3.20 18.01
CA MET A 1 -12.78 4.62 18.09
C MET A 1 -12.51 5.11 16.69
N LYS A 2 -13.09 6.22 16.25
CA LYS A 2 -12.74 6.88 14.98
C LYS A 2 -11.89 8.09 15.34
N VAL A 3 -10.72 8.21 14.72
CA VAL A 3 -9.82 9.37 14.90
C VAL A 3 -10.06 10.28 13.71
N ASP A 4 -10.35 11.55 14.00
CA ASP A 4 -10.41 12.60 12.98
C ASP A 4 -9.01 13.19 12.80
N VAL A 5 -8.59 13.36 11.56
CA VAL A 5 -7.24 13.81 11.21
C VAL A 5 -7.34 15.01 10.29
N ASN A 6 -6.64 16.08 10.64
CA ASN A 6 -6.52 17.25 9.77
C ASN A 6 -5.47 16.94 8.68
N GLY A 7 -5.86 17.02 7.40
CA GLY A 7 -4.98 16.78 6.25
C GLY A 7 -5.72 16.32 5.00
N GLU A 8 -5.04 16.27 3.86
CA GLU A 8 -5.56 15.70 2.62
C GLU A 8 -5.29 14.19 2.54
N THR A 9 -5.92 13.49 1.58
CA THR A 9 -5.71 12.03 1.42
C THR A 9 -4.26 11.74 1.04
N GLU A 10 -3.64 12.65 0.30
CA GLU A 10 -2.24 12.66 -0.11
C GLU A 10 -1.29 12.69 1.10
N ASP A 11 -1.60 13.49 2.12
CA ASP A 11 -0.80 13.55 3.36
C ASP A 11 -0.85 12.21 4.10
N LEU A 12 -2.04 11.62 4.21
CA LEU A 12 -2.21 10.30 4.82
C LEU A 12 -1.49 9.21 4.03
N SER A 13 -1.58 9.24 2.70
CA SER A 13 -0.88 8.32 1.81
C SER A 13 0.65 8.40 2.00
N ALA A 14 1.20 9.62 2.09
CA ALA A 14 2.62 9.83 2.37
C ALA A 14 3.04 9.29 3.75
N MET A 15 2.19 9.47 4.77
CA MET A 15 2.42 8.90 6.10
C MET A 15 2.42 7.37 6.10
N LEU A 16 1.58 6.72 5.28
CA LEU A 16 1.57 5.27 5.12
C LEU A 16 2.86 4.74 4.48
N ILE A 17 3.41 5.43 3.47
CA ILE A 17 4.76 5.12 2.95
C ILE A 17 5.80 5.26 4.06
N GLY A 18 5.74 6.35 4.83
CA GLY A 18 6.66 6.57 5.94
C GLY A 18 6.66 5.41 6.94
N ALA A 19 5.47 4.92 7.30
CA ALA A 19 5.30 3.78 8.18
C ALA A 19 5.86 2.48 7.58
N GLU A 20 5.60 2.22 6.29
CA GLU A 20 6.15 1.07 5.57
C GLU A 20 7.68 1.08 5.58
N ARG A 21 8.30 2.16 5.12
CA ARG A 21 9.77 2.29 5.07
C ARG A 21 10.43 2.22 6.44
N TYR A 22 9.77 2.72 7.48
CA TYR A 22 10.25 2.60 8.85
C TYR A 22 10.23 1.14 9.33
N ALA A 23 9.17 0.40 8.99
CA ALA A 23 8.97 -0.98 9.41
C ALA A 23 9.79 -1.98 8.59
N LEU A 24 10.09 -1.69 7.32
CA LEU A 24 10.82 -2.58 6.43
C LEU A 24 12.23 -2.88 6.98
N GLY A 25 12.53 -4.17 7.17
CA GLY A 25 13.79 -4.64 7.77
C GLY A 25 13.83 -4.62 9.30
N ARG A 26 12.76 -4.19 9.98
CA ARG A 26 12.62 -4.37 11.44
C ARG A 26 12.27 -5.83 11.75
N LYS A 27 12.58 -6.24 12.97
CA LYS A 27 12.34 -7.60 13.50
C LYS A 27 11.48 -7.55 14.77
N THR A 28 10.32 -6.89 14.65
CA THR A 28 9.42 -6.64 15.79
C THR A 28 7.97 -6.63 15.30
N TYR A 29 7.01 -6.69 16.23
CA TYR A 29 5.58 -6.65 15.95
C TYR A 29 5.12 -5.48 15.08
N ILE A 30 5.91 -4.40 14.97
CA ILE A 30 5.59 -3.26 14.09
C ILE A 30 5.44 -3.67 12.63
N VAL A 31 6.15 -4.71 12.18
CA VAL A 31 6.05 -5.18 10.79
C VAL A 31 4.64 -5.69 10.52
N GLN A 32 4.15 -6.59 11.37
CA GLN A 32 2.81 -7.13 11.25
C GLN A 32 1.76 -6.01 11.33
N TRP A 33 1.86 -5.13 12.33
CA TRP A 33 0.90 -4.03 12.51
C TRP A 33 0.86 -3.09 11.31
N THR A 34 2.03 -2.71 10.78
CA THR A 34 2.12 -1.87 9.59
C THR A 34 1.53 -2.58 8.38
N CYS A 35 1.87 -3.85 8.15
CA CYS A 35 1.32 -4.62 7.02
C CYS A 35 -0.21 -4.76 7.08
N GLU A 36 -0.75 -5.08 8.25
CA GLU A 36 -2.19 -5.22 8.46
C GLU A 36 -2.91 -3.87 8.31
N PHE A 37 -2.38 -2.81 8.90
CA PHE A 37 -2.98 -1.49 8.85
C PHE A 37 -3.05 -0.97 7.41
N ILE A 38 -1.94 -1.03 6.66
CA ILE A 38 -1.93 -0.62 5.25
C ILE A 38 -2.85 -1.52 4.43
N GLY A 39 -2.76 -2.84 4.63
CA GLY A 39 -3.53 -3.82 3.88
C GLY A 39 -5.05 -3.70 4.07
N ASN A 40 -5.51 -3.14 5.19
CA ASN A 40 -6.92 -2.87 5.46
C ASN A 40 -7.37 -1.49 4.99
N ASN A 41 -6.43 -0.58 4.69
CA ASN A 41 -6.69 0.82 4.34
C ASN A 41 -6.11 1.20 2.97
N LEU A 42 -6.09 0.26 2.02
CA LEU A 42 -5.57 0.49 0.66
C LEU A 42 -6.24 1.65 -0.09
N HIS A 43 -7.47 2.01 0.28
CA HIS A 43 -8.23 3.12 -0.28
C HIS A 43 -7.64 4.49 0.08
N LEU A 44 -6.79 4.58 1.10
CA LEU A 44 -6.08 5.79 1.49
C LEU A 44 -4.81 6.02 0.66
N LEU A 45 -4.35 5.02 -0.10
CA LEU A 45 -3.14 5.15 -0.92
C LEU A 45 -3.45 5.78 -2.27
N THR A 46 -2.70 6.82 -2.61
CA THR A 46 -2.66 7.31 -3.99
C THR A 46 -2.05 6.25 -4.91
N GLU A 47 -2.34 6.33 -6.21
CA GLU A 47 -1.77 5.38 -7.18
C GLU A 47 -0.25 5.45 -7.20
N LYS A 48 0.31 6.67 -7.19
CA LYS A 48 1.76 6.90 -7.16
C LYS A 48 2.40 6.22 -5.95
N ASP A 49 1.81 6.42 -4.77
CA ASP A 49 2.38 5.95 -3.52
C ASP A 49 2.27 4.43 -3.37
N ARG A 50 1.18 3.85 -3.87
CA ARG A 50 1.04 2.39 -4.01
C ARG A 50 2.16 1.78 -4.84
N GLN A 51 2.52 2.39 -5.98
CA GLN A 51 3.62 1.91 -6.83
C GLN A 51 4.97 2.02 -6.12
N VAL A 52 5.20 3.09 -5.36
CA VAL A 52 6.41 3.26 -4.55
C VAL A 52 6.52 2.12 -3.53
N MET A 53 5.45 1.86 -2.78
CA MET A 53 5.41 0.80 -1.78
C MET A 53 5.62 -0.60 -2.38
N ILE A 54 5.02 -0.89 -3.55
CA ILE A 54 5.25 -2.15 -4.27
C ILE A 54 6.74 -2.32 -4.58
N ARG A 55 7.39 -1.28 -5.14
CA ARG A 55 8.80 -1.32 -5.51
C ARG A 55 9.70 -1.50 -4.28
N ASP A 56 9.39 -0.81 -3.19
CA ASP A 56 10.17 -0.84 -1.96
C ASP A 56 10.10 -2.25 -1.31
N ILE A 57 8.92 -2.88 -1.32
CA ILE A 57 8.73 -4.27 -0.86
C ILE A 57 9.34 -5.31 -1.81
N GLU A 58 9.40 -5.05 -3.11
CA GLU A 58 10.04 -5.96 -4.08
C GLU A 58 11.57 -5.95 -4.00
N ASN A 59 12.15 -4.80 -3.61
CA ASN A 59 13.59 -4.58 -3.61
C ASN A 59 14.11 -4.11 -2.24
N PRO A 60 13.82 -4.80 -1.12
CA PRO A 60 14.27 -4.37 0.18
C PRO A 60 15.73 -4.77 0.40
N ILE A 61 16.41 -4.02 1.27
CA ILE A 61 17.71 -4.43 1.80
C ILE A 61 17.54 -5.69 2.69
N SER A 62 16.46 -5.74 3.46
CA SER A 62 16.08 -6.89 4.29
C SER A 62 14.58 -6.86 4.59
N TYR A 63 13.96 -8.04 4.69
CA TYR A 63 12.57 -8.16 5.15
C TYR A 63 12.43 -8.26 6.67
N GLY A 64 13.53 -8.49 7.42
CA GLY A 64 13.47 -8.90 8.83
C GLY A 64 13.66 -10.41 8.97
N ASP A 65 12.88 -11.03 9.85
CA ASP A 65 12.82 -12.50 10.01
C ASP A 65 11.78 -13.13 9.04
N GLU A 66 11.70 -14.46 9.00
CA GLU A 66 10.80 -15.13 8.02
C GLU A 66 9.32 -14.79 8.26
N CYS A 67 8.90 -14.60 9.52
CA CYS A 67 7.55 -14.16 9.84
C CYS A 67 7.26 -12.74 9.31
N ASP A 68 8.25 -11.84 9.36
CA ASP A 68 8.15 -10.48 8.83
C ASP A 68 8.00 -10.52 7.30
N LYS A 69 8.81 -11.35 6.63
CA LYS A 69 8.74 -11.56 5.18
C LYS A 69 7.36 -12.06 4.74
N VAL A 70 6.75 -12.98 5.50
CA VAL A 70 5.38 -13.45 5.21
C VAL A 70 4.38 -12.29 5.24
N CYS A 71 4.47 -11.39 6.22
CA CYS A 71 3.61 -10.21 6.30
C CYS A 71 3.78 -9.31 5.07
N TRP A 72 5.03 -9.04 4.66
CA TRP A 72 5.33 -8.23 3.48
C TRP A 72 4.81 -8.84 2.19
N MET A 73 4.94 -10.16 1.99
CA MET A 73 4.44 -10.84 0.79
C MET A 73 2.91 -10.80 0.70
N GLN A 74 2.22 -10.94 1.83
CA GLN A 74 0.76 -10.80 1.90
C GLN A 74 0.32 -9.37 1.55
N LEU A 75 1.03 -8.36 2.05
CA LEU A 75 0.76 -6.97 1.71
C LEU A 75 0.99 -6.70 0.21
N LEU A 76 2.12 -7.18 -0.33
CA LEU A 76 2.48 -7.03 -1.75
C LEU A 76 1.40 -7.61 -2.68
N GLU A 77 0.86 -8.78 -2.34
CA GLU A 77 -0.24 -9.39 -3.10
C GLU A 77 -1.48 -8.49 -3.13
N LYS A 78 -1.85 -7.92 -1.97
CA LYS A 78 -2.99 -7.00 -1.85
C LYS A 78 -2.76 -5.72 -2.67
N LEU A 79 -1.58 -5.11 -2.58
CA LEU A 79 -1.22 -3.90 -3.32
C LEU A 79 -1.33 -4.10 -4.84
N ARG A 80 -0.80 -5.23 -5.35
CA ARG A 80 -0.87 -5.56 -6.78
C ARG A 80 -2.30 -5.80 -7.27
N LYS A 81 -3.13 -6.49 -6.48
CA LYS A 81 -4.56 -6.71 -6.82
C LYS A 81 -5.32 -5.39 -6.93
N GLU A 82 -5.07 -4.46 -6.01
CA GLU A 82 -5.71 -3.14 -6.03
C GLU A 82 -5.30 -2.33 -7.27
N ASN A 83 -4.01 -2.34 -7.62
CA ASN A 83 -3.50 -1.67 -8.82
C ASN A 83 -4.17 -2.19 -10.12
N ILE A 84 -4.24 -3.52 -10.28
CA ILE A 84 -4.91 -4.14 -11.44
C ILE A 84 -6.39 -3.73 -11.51
N THR A 85 -7.05 -3.65 -10.36
CA THR A 85 -8.46 -3.26 -10.27
C THR A 85 -8.66 -1.81 -10.72
N ASN A 86 -7.78 -0.90 -10.29
CA ASN A 86 -7.78 0.50 -10.71
C ASN A 86 -7.56 0.66 -12.21
N GLU A 87 -6.61 -0.06 -12.81
CA GLU A 87 -6.35 -0.02 -14.24
C GLU A 87 -7.53 -0.56 -15.09
N LYS A 88 -8.16 -1.65 -14.62
CA LYS A 88 -9.40 -2.15 -15.24
C LYS A 88 -10.54 -1.13 -15.15
N ALA A 89 -10.65 -0.39 -14.05
CA ALA A 89 -11.66 0.66 -13.90
C ALA A 89 -11.41 1.83 -14.86
N LYS A 90 -10.15 2.29 -15.01
CA LYS A 90 -9.76 3.36 -15.95
C LYS A 90 -10.05 2.97 -17.41
N SER A 91 -9.65 1.78 -17.83
CA SER A 91 -9.88 1.29 -19.20
C SER A 91 -11.38 1.13 -19.54
N ARG A 92 -12.23 0.81 -18.56
CA ARG A 92 -13.69 0.79 -18.74
C ARG A 92 -14.29 2.19 -18.89
N LYS A 93 -13.80 3.18 -18.12
CA LYS A 93 -14.26 4.58 -18.23
C LYS A 93 -13.92 5.19 -19.59
N SER A 94 -12.68 5.02 -20.05
CA SER A 94 -12.24 5.57 -21.35
C SER A 94 -12.99 4.97 -22.55
N ARG A 95 -13.38 3.69 -22.49
CA ARG A 95 -14.23 3.06 -23.51
C ARG A 95 -15.64 3.66 -23.57
N LYS A 96 -16.22 4.03 -22.42
CA LYS A 96 -17.56 4.65 -22.36
C LYS A 96 -17.56 6.09 -22.87
N GLU A 97 -16.49 6.85 -22.62
CA GLU A 97 -16.35 8.23 -23.11
C GLU A 97 -16.18 8.29 -24.64
N LYS A 98 -15.46 7.33 -25.24
CA LYS A 98 -15.31 7.25 -26.71
C LYS A 98 -16.59 6.81 -27.46
N GLN A 99 -17.60 6.35 -26.74
CA GLN A 99 -18.90 5.92 -27.31
C GLN A 99 -19.99 6.98 -27.15
N ARG A 100 -19.67 8.15 -26.57
CA ARG A 100 -20.53 9.33 -26.49
C ARG A 100 -20.08 10.37 -27.51
#